data_AF-A0A354B6B2-F1
#
_entry.id   AF-A0A354B6B2-F1
#
_cell.length_a   1.000
_cell.length_b   1.000
_cell.length_c   1.000
_cell.angle_alpha   90.00
_cell.angle_beta   90.00
_cell.angle_gamma   90.00
#
_symmetry.space_group_name_H-M   'P 1'
#
loop_
_entity.id
_entity.type
_entity.pdbx_description
1 polymer ?
#
loop_
_entity_poly.entity_id
_entity_poly.type
_entity_poly.pdbx_seq_one_letter_code
_entity_poly.pdbx_strand_id
1 'polypeptide(L)'
;VERAAALGDTSFTEVVAVSHHLLLAYKDEYEVARLLTGPEATAAITAAGGAGAKASWKLHPPILKSLGMKRKITISTRVGVPIMKVLASGKRLRGTVLDPFGRTQMRKLERELIDIFESSIDTVLARVAEGTMTIDEATDIASLPQAVRGYEDLKIERAGIYRSKLATALG
;
A
#
# COMPACT_ATOMS: atom_id res chain seq x y z
N VAL A 1 -5.43 -5.17 16.22
CA VAL A 1 -5.03 -6.59 16.40
C VAL A 1 -5.14 -7.00 17.87
N GLU A 2 -4.45 -6.33 18.81
CA GLU A 2 -4.54 -6.67 20.25
C GLU A 2 -5.99 -6.64 20.78
N ARG A 3 -6.77 -5.64 20.41
CA ARG A 3 -8.21 -5.57 20.78
C ARG A 3 -9.04 -6.70 20.17
N ALA A 4 -8.70 -7.17 18.98
CA ALA A 4 -9.38 -8.31 18.34
C ALA A 4 -9.05 -9.63 19.06
N ALA A 5 -7.80 -9.79 19.49
CA ALA A 5 -7.37 -10.94 20.28
C ALA A 5 -8.13 -11.07 21.62
N ALA A 6 -8.67 -9.97 22.16
CA ALA A 6 -9.47 -9.98 23.38
C ALA A 6 -10.80 -10.75 23.25
N LEU A 7 -11.29 -10.98 22.01
CA LEU A 7 -12.46 -11.83 21.77
C LEU A 7 -12.14 -13.33 21.89
N GLY A 8 -10.86 -13.72 21.96
CA GLY A 8 -10.45 -15.12 22.09
C GLY A 8 -10.60 -15.94 20.81
N ASP A 9 -11.04 -15.34 19.70
CA ASP A 9 -11.14 -15.99 18.39
C ASP A 9 -9.88 -15.75 17.54
N THR A 10 -9.15 -16.82 17.28
CA THR A 10 -7.90 -16.79 16.51
C THR A 10 -8.15 -16.48 15.04
N SER A 11 -9.25 -16.98 14.46
CA SER A 11 -9.58 -16.79 13.04
C SER A 11 -9.88 -15.32 12.74
N PHE A 12 -10.72 -14.69 13.56
CA PHE A 12 -11.03 -13.27 13.46
C PHE A 12 -9.76 -12.41 13.64
N THR A 13 -8.94 -12.74 14.64
CA THR A 13 -7.68 -12.02 14.91
C THR A 13 -6.71 -12.10 13.73
N GLU A 14 -6.58 -13.27 13.11
CA GLU A 14 -5.76 -13.49 11.92
C GLU A 14 -6.26 -12.65 10.74
N VAL A 15 -7.56 -12.68 10.47
CA VAL A 15 -8.16 -11.88 9.38
C VAL A 15 -7.92 -10.39 9.60
N VAL A 16 -8.10 -9.88 10.82
CA VAL A 16 -7.80 -8.48 11.15
C VAL A 16 -6.31 -8.16 10.93
N ALA A 17 -5.41 -9.04 11.34
CA ALA A 17 -3.97 -8.84 11.17
C ALA A 17 -3.55 -8.82 9.70
N VAL A 18 -4.05 -9.77 8.90
CA VAL A 18 -3.78 -9.85 7.45
C VAL A 18 -4.34 -8.63 6.73
N SER A 19 -5.60 -8.27 6.99
CA SER A 19 -6.23 -7.10 6.36
C SER A 19 -5.50 -5.81 6.71
N HIS A 20 -5.12 -5.62 7.97
CA HIS A 20 -4.37 -4.45 8.41
C HIS A 20 -2.99 -4.39 7.74
N HIS A 21 -2.27 -5.52 7.69
CA HIS A 21 -0.98 -5.61 7.03
C HIS A 21 -1.06 -5.20 5.54
N LEU A 22 -2.10 -5.64 4.83
CA LEU A 22 -2.28 -5.29 3.42
C LEU A 22 -2.52 -3.79 3.19
N LEU A 23 -3.22 -3.11 4.11
CA LEU A 23 -3.43 -1.67 4.07
C LEU A 23 -2.14 -0.89 4.37
N LEU A 24 -1.32 -1.41 5.29
CA LEU A 24 -0.02 -0.84 5.64
C LEU A 24 1.06 -1.09 4.58
N ALA A 25 0.93 -2.17 3.79
CA ALA A 25 1.88 -2.58 2.75
C ALA A 25 1.75 -1.77 1.45
N TYR A 26 1.60 -0.44 1.55
CA TYR A 26 1.63 0.43 0.40
C TYR A 26 3.05 0.60 -0.16
N LYS A 27 3.13 1.03 -1.42
CA LYS A 27 4.41 1.23 -2.09
C LYS A 27 5.14 2.41 -1.47
N ASP A 28 6.36 2.14 -1.04
CA ASP A 28 7.27 3.12 -0.48
C ASP A 28 8.35 3.45 -1.50
N GLU A 29 8.22 4.61 -2.16
CA GLU A 29 9.05 5.03 -3.29
C GLU A 29 10.51 5.18 -2.88
N TYR A 30 10.76 5.54 -1.62
CA TYR A 30 12.10 5.58 -1.05
C TYR A 30 12.72 4.18 -0.96
N GLU A 31 11.93 3.19 -0.55
CA GLU A 31 12.39 1.80 -0.46
C GLU A 31 12.56 1.18 -1.85
N VAL A 32 11.66 1.49 -2.79
CA VAL A 32 11.81 1.11 -4.21
C VAL A 32 13.11 1.67 -4.78
N ALA A 33 13.44 2.94 -4.49
CA ALA A 33 14.68 3.54 -4.94
C ALA A 33 15.92 2.85 -4.35
N ARG A 34 15.86 2.47 -3.06
CA ARG A 34 16.91 1.69 -2.40
C ARG A 34 17.08 0.32 -3.06
N LEU A 35 15.99 -0.41 -3.30
CA LEU A 35 16.00 -1.72 -3.94
C LEU A 35 16.55 -1.64 -5.38
N LEU A 36 16.15 -0.64 -6.16
CA LEU A 36 16.62 -0.44 -7.53
C LEU A 36 18.11 -0.07 -7.62
N THR A 37 18.71 0.42 -6.54
CA THR A 37 20.12 0.82 -6.48
C THR A 37 20.98 -0.11 -5.63
N GLY A 38 20.37 -1.15 -5.07
CA GLY A 38 21.02 -2.12 -4.19
C GLY A 38 21.88 -3.15 -4.92
N PRO A 39 22.66 -3.94 -4.17
CA PRO A 39 23.46 -5.03 -4.72
C PRO A 39 22.60 -6.07 -5.43
N GLU A 40 21.38 -6.34 -4.95
CA GLU A 40 20.47 -7.31 -5.59
C GLU A 40 20.07 -6.88 -7.01
N ALA A 41 19.85 -5.57 -7.23
CA ALA A 41 19.53 -5.06 -8.56
C ALA A 41 20.70 -5.21 -9.53
N THR A 42 21.93 -5.00 -9.06
CA THR A 42 23.14 -5.16 -9.88
C THR A 42 23.38 -6.63 -10.22
N ALA A 43 23.18 -7.51 -9.24
CA ALA A 43 23.25 -8.96 -9.43
C ALA A 43 22.21 -9.45 -10.45
N ALA A 44 20.96 -8.97 -10.35
CA ALA A 44 19.90 -9.30 -11.31
C ALA A 44 20.22 -8.87 -12.75
N ILE A 45 20.77 -7.66 -12.93
CA ILE A 45 21.21 -7.17 -14.24
C ILE A 45 22.33 -8.06 -14.81
N THR A 46 23.29 -8.42 -13.98
CA THR A 46 24.45 -9.24 -14.37
C THR A 46 24.03 -10.68 -14.71
N ALA A 47 23.12 -11.26 -13.92
CA ALA A 47 22.58 -12.59 -14.18
C ALA A 47 21.80 -12.66 -15.50
N ALA A 48 21.04 -11.60 -15.82
CA ALA A 48 20.20 -11.57 -17.03
C ALA A 48 21.00 -11.24 -18.31
N GLY A 49 22.03 -10.40 -18.23
CA GLY A 49 22.71 -9.86 -19.41
C GLY A 49 24.23 -10.06 -19.46
N GLY A 50 24.82 -10.72 -18.45
CA GLY A 50 26.26 -10.88 -18.30
C GLY A 50 26.96 -9.66 -17.67
N ALA A 51 28.28 -9.78 -17.49
CA ALA A 51 29.10 -8.71 -16.92
C ALA A 51 29.08 -7.47 -17.82
N GLY A 52 28.82 -6.30 -17.22
CA GLY A 52 28.76 -5.02 -17.95
C GLY A 52 27.44 -4.78 -18.71
N ALA A 53 26.42 -5.61 -18.49
CA ALA A 53 25.10 -5.44 -19.09
C ALA A 53 24.51 -4.04 -18.82
N LYS A 54 23.91 -3.46 -19.86
CA LYS A 54 23.18 -2.19 -19.76
C LYS A 54 21.73 -2.48 -19.42
N ALA A 55 21.19 -1.76 -18.45
CA ALA A 55 19.79 -1.85 -18.08
C ALA A 55 19.13 -0.47 -18.15
N SER A 56 17.80 -0.48 -18.30
CA SER A 56 16.98 0.73 -18.21
C SER A 56 15.72 0.42 -17.43
N TRP A 57 15.29 1.34 -16.57
CA TRP A 57 14.03 1.27 -15.86
C TRP A 57 12.92 1.87 -16.70
N LYS A 58 11.83 1.13 -16.85
CA LYS A 58 10.57 1.63 -17.43
C LYS A 58 9.71 2.15 -16.29
N LEU A 59 9.84 3.43 -15.98
CA LEU A 59 9.08 4.07 -14.92
C LEU A 59 7.78 4.65 -15.48
N HIS A 60 6.73 4.59 -14.69
CA HIS A 60 5.51 5.38 -14.92
C HIS A 60 5.32 6.26 -13.68
N PRO A 61 6.02 7.40 -13.59
CA PRO A 61 5.96 8.25 -12.41
C PRO A 61 4.56 8.86 -12.30
N PRO A 62 3.87 8.74 -11.15
CA PRO A 62 2.53 9.31 -10.97
C PRO A 62 2.46 10.81 -11.27
N ILE A 63 3.54 11.54 -10.93
CA ILE A 63 3.70 12.98 -11.19
C ILE A 63 3.63 13.28 -12.70
N LEU A 64 4.18 12.42 -13.55
CA LEU A 64 4.20 12.63 -14.99
C LEU A 64 2.86 12.24 -15.62
N LYS A 65 2.16 11.24 -15.07
CA LYS A 65 0.76 10.95 -15.44
C LYS A 65 -0.15 12.13 -15.09
N SER A 66 0.01 12.76 -13.92
CA SER A 66 -0.75 13.96 -13.55
C SER A 66 -0.46 15.19 -14.42
N LEU A 67 0.70 15.21 -15.10
CA LEU A 67 1.06 16.22 -16.10
C LEU A 67 0.66 15.83 -17.53
N GLY A 68 -0.18 14.79 -17.70
CA GLY A 68 -0.74 14.38 -18.98
C GLY A 68 0.14 13.41 -19.80
N MET A 69 1.30 12.99 -19.30
CA MET A 69 2.12 11.99 -19.97
C MET A 69 1.57 10.57 -19.77
N LYS A 70 0.98 10.01 -20.83
CA LYS A 70 0.45 8.63 -20.83
C LYS A 70 1.53 7.55 -21.05
N ARG A 71 2.74 7.92 -21.52
CA ARG A 71 3.78 6.96 -21.92
C ARG A 71 4.76 6.65 -20.77
N LYS A 72 5.17 5.37 -20.67
CA LYS A 72 6.27 4.94 -19.80
C LYS A 72 7.56 5.63 -20.22
N ILE A 73 8.33 6.10 -19.24
CA ILE A 73 9.63 6.71 -19.46
C ILE A 73 10.69 5.65 -19.24
N THR A 74 11.59 5.54 -20.21
CA THR A 74 12.76 4.68 -20.11
C THR A 74 13.92 5.53 -19.60
N ILE A 75 14.41 5.20 -18.41
CA ILE A 75 15.59 5.85 -17.82
C ILE A 75 16.70 4.81 -17.76
N SER A 76 17.84 5.10 -18.41
CA SER A 76 19.01 4.22 -18.28
C SER A 76 19.49 4.17 -16.83
N THR A 77 19.90 2.99 -16.34
CA THR A 77 20.39 2.88 -14.96
C THR A 77 21.61 3.75 -14.70
N ARG A 78 22.48 3.95 -15.71
CA ARG A 78 23.63 4.85 -15.62
C ARG A 78 23.25 6.28 -15.20
N VAL A 79 22.18 6.83 -15.78
CA VAL A 79 21.72 8.19 -15.49
C VAL A 79 20.77 8.22 -14.29
N GLY A 80 19.98 7.16 -14.10
CA GLY A 80 18.96 7.10 -13.04
C GLY A 80 19.50 6.74 -11.66
N VAL A 81 20.59 5.96 -11.55
CA VAL A 81 21.13 5.49 -10.26
C VAL A 81 21.50 6.64 -9.32
N PRO A 82 22.21 7.71 -9.75
CA PRO A 82 22.49 8.84 -8.87
C PRO A 82 21.21 9.47 -8.29
N ILE A 83 20.20 9.66 -9.12
CA ILE A 83 18.91 10.24 -8.71
C ILE A 83 18.20 9.32 -7.71
N MET A 84 18.16 8.01 -7.99
CA MET A 84 17.54 7.03 -7.10
C MET A 84 18.28 6.89 -5.76
N LYS A 85 19.61 7.06 -5.73
CA LYS A 85 20.38 7.08 -4.48
C LYS A 85 20.01 8.29 -3.62
N VAL A 86 19.92 9.48 -4.22
CA VAL A 86 19.45 10.69 -3.52
C VAL A 86 18.03 10.48 -2.99
N LEU A 87 17.17 9.90 -3.83
CA LEU A 87 15.80 9.58 -3.43
C LEU A 87 15.81 8.63 -2.23
N ALA A 88 16.53 7.51 -2.28
CA ALA A 88 16.63 6.54 -1.19
C ALA A 88 17.13 7.18 0.13
N SER A 89 18.11 8.08 0.07
CA SER A 89 18.58 8.84 1.24
C SER A 89 17.53 9.82 1.79
N GLY A 90 16.59 10.25 0.95
CA GLY A 90 15.44 11.08 1.32
C GLY A 90 14.38 10.38 2.17
N LYS A 91 14.57 9.12 2.60
CA LYS A 91 13.64 8.38 3.47
C LYS A 91 13.19 9.16 4.71
N ARG A 92 14.03 10.06 5.24
CA ARG A 92 13.69 10.94 6.39
C ARG A 92 12.58 11.95 6.09
N LEU A 93 12.33 12.27 4.82
CA LEU A 93 11.24 13.15 4.40
C LEU A 93 9.88 12.46 4.46
N ARG A 94 9.85 11.12 4.54
CA ARG A 94 8.61 10.34 4.57
C ARG A 94 7.66 10.82 5.67
N GLY A 95 6.43 11.09 5.29
CA GLY A 95 5.39 11.53 6.23
C GLY A 95 5.55 12.98 6.71
N THR A 96 6.58 13.70 6.26
CA THR A 96 6.75 15.13 6.56
C THR A 96 5.97 16.00 5.57
N VAL A 97 5.82 17.28 5.91
CA VAL A 97 5.23 18.32 5.04
C VAL A 97 5.99 18.43 3.71
N LEU A 98 7.27 18.08 3.69
CA LEU A 98 8.17 18.13 2.53
C LEU A 98 8.19 16.84 1.71
N ASP A 99 7.36 15.85 2.04
CA ASP A 99 7.26 14.59 1.28
C ASP A 99 6.56 14.81 -0.08
N PRO A 100 7.26 14.70 -1.22
CA PRO A 100 6.65 14.89 -2.53
C PRO A 100 5.66 13.77 -2.89
N PHE A 101 5.77 12.59 -2.28
CA PHE A 101 4.84 11.46 -2.48
C PHE A 101 3.70 11.50 -1.46
N GLY A 102 3.95 12.13 -0.31
CA GLY A 102 3.07 12.20 0.85
C GLY A 102 1.75 12.95 0.67
N ARG A 103 1.65 13.80 -0.36
CA ARG A 103 0.46 14.64 -0.65
C ARG A 103 -0.35 14.20 -1.87
N THR A 104 0.07 13.13 -2.54
CA THR A 104 -0.67 12.58 -3.68
C THR A 104 -2.07 12.13 -3.27
N GLN A 105 -3.05 12.20 -4.19
CA GLN A 105 -4.41 11.70 -3.92
C GLN A 105 -4.39 10.23 -3.49
N MET A 106 -3.51 9.42 -4.09
CA MET A 106 -3.32 8.03 -3.70
C MET A 106 -2.86 7.88 -2.25
N ARG A 107 -1.85 8.65 -1.80
CA ARG A 107 -1.38 8.56 -0.42
C ARG A 107 -2.43 8.98 0.59
N LYS A 108 -3.24 10.00 0.26
CA LYS A 108 -4.37 10.42 1.08
C LYS A 108 -5.38 9.28 1.24
N LEU A 109 -5.76 8.67 0.12
CA LEU A 109 -6.66 7.51 0.12
C LEU A 109 -6.09 6.34 0.93
N GLU A 110 -4.81 6.00 0.76
CA GLU A 110 -4.19 4.90 1.52
C GLU A 110 -4.23 5.12 3.04
N ARG A 111 -4.00 6.36 3.50
CA ARG A 111 -4.12 6.71 4.92
C ARG A 111 -5.57 6.67 5.40
N GLU A 112 -6.48 7.26 4.62
CA GLU A 112 -7.91 7.25 4.91
C GLU A 112 -8.44 5.80 5.06
N LEU A 113 -7.97 4.87 4.22
CA LEU A 113 -8.37 3.47 4.31
C LEU A 113 -7.89 2.77 5.59
N ILE A 114 -6.73 3.16 6.14
CA ILE A 114 -6.25 2.65 7.43
C ILE A 114 -7.18 3.16 8.53
N ASP A 115 -7.46 4.47 8.56
CA ASP A 115 -8.33 5.07 9.57
C ASP A 115 -9.76 4.50 9.52
N ILE A 116 -10.31 4.32 8.32
CA ILE A 116 -11.63 3.69 8.11
C ILE A 116 -11.61 2.25 8.62
N PHE A 117 -10.55 1.49 8.33
CA PHE A 117 -10.45 0.11 8.79
C PHE A 117 -10.39 0.04 10.32
N GLU A 118 -9.50 0.81 10.95
CA GLU A 118 -9.35 0.80 12.41
C GLU A 118 -10.65 1.18 13.12
N SER A 119 -11.31 2.26 12.68
CA SER A 119 -12.61 2.67 13.24
C SER A 119 -13.72 1.66 13.00
N SER A 120 -13.72 0.99 11.84
CA SER A 120 -14.67 -0.09 11.57
C SER A 120 -14.46 -1.30 12.47
N ILE A 121 -13.21 -1.68 12.76
CA ILE A 121 -12.90 -2.76 13.69
C ILE A 121 -13.35 -2.40 15.10
N ASP A 122 -13.14 -1.15 15.55
CA ASP A 122 -13.64 -0.71 16.86
C ASP A 122 -15.18 -0.81 16.95
N THR A 123 -15.89 -0.48 15.86
CA THR A 123 -17.36 -0.61 15.77
C THR A 123 -17.80 -2.07 15.79
N VAL A 124 -17.14 -2.94 15.02
CA VAL A 124 -17.41 -4.38 14.98
C VAL A 124 -17.21 -5.01 16.36
N LEU A 125 -16.11 -4.67 17.04
CA LEU A 125 -15.80 -5.17 18.38
C LEU A 125 -16.88 -4.77 19.39
N ALA A 126 -17.37 -3.53 19.34
CA ALA A 126 -18.45 -3.08 20.20
C ALA A 126 -19.74 -3.89 19.98
N ARG A 127 -20.12 -4.11 18.71
CA ARG A 127 -21.34 -4.89 18.38
C ARG A 127 -21.26 -6.35 18.78
N VAL A 128 -20.09 -6.97 18.62
CA VAL A 128 -19.86 -8.33 19.12
C VAL A 128 -19.99 -8.38 20.63
N ALA A 129 -19.42 -7.42 21.36
CA ALA A 129 -19.52 -7.34 22.82
C ALA A 129 -20.97 -7.11 23.30
N GLU A 130 -21.76 -6.35 22.54
CA GLU A 130 -23.19 -6.12 22.78
C GLU A 130 -24.07 -7.32 22.39
N GLY A 131 -23.52 -8.33 21.71
CA GLY A 131 -24.26 -9.47 21.17
C GLY A 131 -25.16 -9.14 19.98
N THR A 132 -24.96 -7.98 19.33
CA THR A 132 -25.71 -7.53 18.16
C THR A 132 -25.07 -7.95 16.83
N MET A 133 -23.89 -8.58 16.88
CA MET A 133 -23.15 -9.11 15.74
C MET A 133 -22.44 -10.41 16.13
N THR A 134 -22.44 -11.36 15.20
CA THR A 134 -21.71 -12.63 15.36
C THR A 134 -20.23 -12.49 15.00
N ILE A 135 -19.39 -13.40 15.48
CA ILE A 135 -17.97 -13.46 15.09
C ILE A 135 -17.79 -13.71 13.60
N ASP A 136 -18.68 -14.50 12.98
CA ASP A 136 -18.63 -14.77 11.54
C ASP A 136 -18.88 -13.50 10.72
N GLU A 137 -19.93 -12.74 11.06
CA GLU A 137 -20.21 -11.44 10.45
C GLU A 137 -19.06 -10.44 10.65
N ALA A 138 -18.50 -10.41 11.86
CA ALA A 138 -17.33 -9.59 12.18
C ALA A 138 -16.12 -9.95 11.29
N THR A 139 -15.90 -11.25 11.07
CA THR A 139 -14.81 -11.78 10.24
C THR A 139 -15.01 -11.42 8.77
N ASP A 140 -16.24 -11.54 8.26
CA ASP A 140 -16.58 -11.13 6.89
C ASP A 140 -16.29 -9.64 6.67
N ILE A 141 -16.69 -8.79 7.61
CA ILE A 141 -16.41 -7.34 7.57
C ILE A 141 -14.90 -7.08 7.60
N ALA A 142 -14.17 -7.74 8.49
CA ALA A 142 -12.73 -7.58 8.62
C ALA A 142 -11.96 -8.04 7.37
N SER A 143 -12.53 -8.92 6.55
CA SER A 143 -11.93 -9.42 5.31
C SER A 143 -12.09 -8.46 4.12
N LEU A 144 -13.04 -7.52 4.16
CA LEU A 144 -13.36 -6.64 3.03
C LEU A 144 -12.16 -5.87 2.43
N PRO A 145 -11.21 -5.33 3.23
CA PRO A 145 -10.06 -4.60 2.69
C PRO A 145 -9.13 -5.46 1.83
N GLN A 146 -9.15 -6.79 1.97
CA GLN A 146 -8.25 -7.68 1.23
C GLN A 146 -8.50 -7.65 -0.30
N ALA A 147 -9.66 -7.16 -0.72
CA ALA A 147 -10.02 -6.92 -2.12
C ALA A 147 -9.41 -5.62 -2.69
N VAL A 148 -8.93 -4.71 -1.84
CA VAL A 148 -8.30 -3.44 -2.25
C VAL A 148 -6.87 -3.70 -2.72
N ARG A 149 -6.74 -4.23 -3.95
CA ARG A 149 -5.45 -4.55 -4.59
C ARG A 149 -5.30 -3.83 -5.92
N GLY A 150 -4.08 -3.78 -6.45
CA GLY A 150 -3.78 -3.20 -7.76
C GLY A 150 -3.18 -1.81 -7.67
N TYR A 151 -3.03 -1.16 -8.83
CA TYR A 151 -2.32 0.11 -8.97
C TYR A 151 -3.26 1.19 -9.50
N GLU A 152 -2.99 2.44 -9.11
CA GLU A 152 -3.63 3.65 -9.66
C GLU A 152 -5.16 3.58 -9.64
N ASP A 153 -5.80 3.77 -10.79
CA ASP A 153 -7.24 3.92 -10.95
C ASP A 153 -8.01 2.69 -10.45
N LEU A 154 -7.44 1.48 -10.63
CA LEU A 154 -8.02 0.24 -10.15
C LEU A 154 -8.04 0.17 -8.61
N LYS A 155 -7.03 0.74 -7.94
CA LYS A 155 -7.01 0.80 -6.48
C LYS A 155 -8.06 1.79 -5.95
N ILE A 156 -8.24 2.92 -6.64
CA ILE A 156 -9.28 3.91 -6.30
C ILE A 156 -10.67 3.31 -6.44
N GLU A 157 -10.95 2.63 -7.55
CA GLU A 157 -12.22 1.96 -7.80
C GLU A 157 -12.51 0.91 -6.72
N ARG A 158 -11.55 0.02 -6.44
CA ARG A 158 -11.70 -1.03 -5.42
C ARG A 158 -11.82 -0.47 -4.00
N ALA A 159 -11.15 0.64 -3.69
CA ALA A 159 -11.33 1.35 -2.44
C ALA A 159 -12.76 1.93 -2.32
N GLY A 160 -13.34 2.40 -3.43
CA GLY A 160 -14.75 2.78 -3.49
C GLY A 160 -15.67 1.60 -3.17
N ILE A 161 -15.48 0.46 -3.84
CA ILE A 161 -16.26 -0.77 -3.61
C ILE A 161 -16.14 -1.22 -2.15
N TYR A 162 -14.94 -1.21 -1.59
CA TYR A 162 -14.71 -1.53 -0.18
C TYR A 162 -15.54 -0.63 0.75
N ARG A 163 -15.45 0.69 0.58
CA ARG A 163 -16.20 1.65 1.40
C ARG A 163 -17.70 1.44 1.30
N SER A 164 -18.23 1.18 0.10
CA SER A 164 -19.65 0.89 -0.10
C SER A 164 -20.08 -0.40 0.62
N LYS A 165 -19.31 -1.50 0.48
CA LYS A 165 -19.61 -2.76 1.18
C LYS A 165 -19.54 -2.60 2.69
N LEU A 166 -18.55 -1.86 3.19
CA LEU A 166 -18.38 -1.61 4.60
C LEU A 166 -19.56 -0.82 5.18
N ALA A 167 -20.00 0.24 4.49
CA ALA A 167 -21.17 1.01 4.91
C ALA A 167 -22.42 0.13 4.99
N THR A 168 -22.68 -0.70 3.96
CA THR A 168 -23.81 -1.63 3.98
C THR A 168 -23.73 -2.66 5.11
N ALA A 169 -22.54 -3.17 5.42
CA ALA A 169 -22.37 -4.17 6.48
C ALA A 169 -22.48 -3.57 7.89
N LEU A 170 -22.16 -2.27 8.05
CA LEU A 170 -22.27 -1.56 9.31
C LEU A 170 -23.62 -0.86 9.51
N GLY A 171 -24.50 -0.80 8.51
CA GLY A 171 -25.84 -0.22 8.61
C GLY A 171 -25.95 1.12 7.94
#